data_AF-A0A9D2HTW8-F1
#
_entry.id   AF-A0A9D2HTW8-F1
#
_cell.length_a   1.000
_cell.length_b   1.000
_cell.length_c   1.000
_cell.angle_alpha   90.00
_cell.angle_beta   90.00
_cell.angle_gamma   90.00
#
_symmetry.space_group_name_H-M   'P 1'
#
loop_
_entity.id
_entity.type
_entity.pdbx_description
1 polymer ?
#
loop_
_entity_poly.entity_id
_entity_poly.type
_entity_poly.pdbx_seq_one_letter_code
_entity_poly.pdbx_strand_id
1 'polypeptide(L)'
;MAKNYKHLLCLFAFAASTVVTGMYFTPEAAIKGYWYVNPLTRLPDFIAGMLLFRLYEYFQTKDITLLQGSILEVLSVVFFLFLYLYASEVPKVYRYSCYYWLPVSLVLLSFSLQKGILSRLLSNRFLVKGGEISYSFYLIHLFVLLSYAEWQKTADMKIAWYVSIPILFVFIILLSLLSYQYFERPMNRKVKQLLG
;
A
#
# COMPACT_ATOMS: atom_id res chain seq x y z
N MET A 1 -1.15 -30.07 -7.69
CA MET A 1 -1.29 -28.59 -7.67
C MET A 1 -0.21 -27.80 -8.43
N ALA A 2 0.85 -28.40 -8.98
CA ALA A 2 1.96 -27.69 -9.65
C ALA A 2 1.66 -27.12 -11.07
N LYS A 3 0.47 -27.35 -11.65
CA LYS A 3 0.19 -27.02 -13.06
C LYS A 3 -0.25 -25.56 -13.29
N ASN A 4 -0.78 -24.88 -12.27
CA ASN A 4 -1.41 -23.55 -12.45
C ASN A 4 -0.43 -22.36 -12.33
N TYR A 5 0.67 -22.47 -11.58
CA TYR A 5 1.58 -21.33 -11.41
C TYR A 5 2.34 -20.98 -12.69
N LYS A 6 2.65 -21.98 -13.55
CA LYS A 6 3.29 -21.74 -14.85
C LYS A 6 2.41 -20.91 -15.78
N HIS A 7 1.11 -21.21 -15.84
CA HIS A 7 0.14 -20.43 -16.60
C HIS A 7 0.03 -19.01 -16.05
N LEU A 8 0.03 -18.87 -14.72
CA LEU A 8 -0.07 -17.57 -14.05
C LEU A 8 1.20 -16.72 -14.26
N LEU A 9 2.38 -17.34 -14.28
CA LEU A 9 3.65 -16.71 -14.67
C LEU A 9 3.65 -16.27 -16.13
N CYS A 10 3.16 -17.12 -17.05
CA CYS A 10 3.05 -16.76 -18.47
C CYS A 10 2.09 -15.59 -18.67
N LEU A 11 0.94 -15.61 -17.99
CA LEU A 11 -0.04 -14.53 -18.03
C LEU A 11 0.54 -13.24 -17.43
N PHE A 12 1.26 -13.34 -16.32
CA PHE A 12 1.98 -12.20 -15.74
C PHE A 12 2.99 -11.62 -16.73
N ALA A 13 3.85 -12.44 -17.33
CA ALA A 13 4.85 -11.99 -18.29
C ALA A 13 4.21 -11.31 -19.50
N PHE A 14 3.14 -11.90 -20.04
CA PHE A 14 2.38 -11.31 -21.13
C PHE A 14 1.75 -9.95 -20.74
N ALA A 15 1.05 -9.88 -19.61
CA ALA A 15 0.40 -8.66 -19.15
C ALA A 15 1.43 -7.57 -18.80
N ALA A 16 2.52 -7.93 -18.11
CA ALA A 16 3.62 -7.05 -17.76
C ALA A 16 4.31 -6.48 -19.00
N SER A 17 4.66 -7.33 -19.97
CA SER A 17 5.29 -6.89 -21.22
C SER A 17 4.38 -5.95 -22.01
N THR A 18 3.09 -6.23 -22.08
CA THR A 18 2.09 -5.36 -22.73
C THR A 18 2.03 -4.00 -22.05
N VAL A 19 1.97 -3.96 -20.72
CA VAL A 19 1.93 -2.71 -19.95
C VAL A 19 3.22 -1.91 -20.12
N VAL A 20 4.40 -2.53 -19.97
CA VAL A 20 5.69 -1.84 -20.12
C VAL A 20 5.90 -1.31 -21.53
N THR A 21 5.47 -2.06 -22.56
CA THR A 21 5.54 -1.62 -23.95
C THR A 21 4.59 -0.44 -24.19
N GLY A 22 3.34 -0.52 -23.72
CA GLY A 22 2.38 0.58 -23.83
C GLY A 22 2.87 1.84 -23.11
N MET A 23 3.50 1.70 -21.95
CA MET A 23 4.11 2.79 -21.20
C MET A 23 5.16 3.55 -22.01
N TYR A 24 6.00 2.85 -22.77
CA TYR A 24 7.03 3.46 -23.60
C TYR A 24 6.46 4.39 -24.68
N PHE A 25 5.30 4.05 -25.25
CA PHE A 25 4.65 4.83 -26.31
C PHE A 25 3.67 5.90 -25.79
N THR A 26 3.45 6.00 -24.47
CA THR A 26 2.43 6.91 -23.94
C THR A 26 3.00 8.32 -23.71
N PRO A 27 2.39 9.37 -24.27
CA PRO A 27 2.83 10.75 -24.05
C PRO A 27 2.54 11.22 -22.61
N GLU A 28 3.33 12.16 -22.11
CA GLU A 28 3.33 12.53 -20.68
C GLU A 28 1.96 12.96 -20.13
N ALA A 29 1.22 13.75 -20.91
CA ALA A 29 -0.10 14.25 -20.53
C ALA A 29 -1.12 13.13 -20.28
N ALA A 30 -0.98 11.99 -20.96
CA ALA A 30 -1.93 10.89 -20.92
C ALA A 30 -1.58 9.84 -19.84
N ILE A 31 -0.35 9.87 -19.30
CA ILE A 31 0.17 8.84 -18.39
C ILE A 31 -0.78 8.57 -17.22
N LYS A 32 -1.24 9.64 -16.55
CA LYS A 32 -2.05 9.51 -15.34
C LYS A 32 -3.39 8.81 -15.64
N GLY A 33 -4.06 9.18 -16.73
CA GLY A 33 -5.34 8.57 -17.10
C GLY A 33 -5.19 7.10 -17.44
N TYR A 34 -4.22 6.76 -18.29
CA TYR A 34 -4.05 5.41 -18.81
C TYR A 34 -3.41 4.45 -17.82
N TRP A 35 -2.40 4.87 -17.05
CA TRP A 35 -1.60 3.95 -16.22
C TRP A 35 -1.87 4.09 -14.74
N TYR A 36 -2.23 5.29 -14.27
CA TYR A 36 -2.47 5.50 -12.85
C TYR A 36 -3.90 5.14 -12.44
N VAL A 37 -4.90 5.64 -13.18
CA VAL A 37 -6.33 5.52 -12.84
C VAL A 37 -6.99 4.26 -13.40
N ASN A 38 -6.59 3.79 -14.59
CA ASN A 38 -7.26 2.68 -15.27
C ASN A 38 -7.03 1.34 -14.54
N PRO A 39 -8.08 0.61 -14.13
CA PRO A 39 -7.92 -0.69 -13.45
C PRO A 39 -7.38 -1.79 -14.36
N LEU A 40 -7.62 -1.73 -15.68
CA LEU A 40 -7.16 -2.78 -16.60
C LEU A 40 -5.64 -2.85 -16.69
N THR A 41 -4.97 -1.69 -16.61
CA THR A 41 -3.50 -1.63 -16.60
C THR A 41 -2.90 -2.08 -15.27
N ARG A 42 -3.73 -2.33 -14.25
CA ARG A 42 -3.35 -2.86 -12.93
C ARG A 42 -3.48 -4.37 -12.80
N LEU A 43 -3.95 -5.05 -13.85
CA LEU A 43 -4.02 -6.51 -13.86
C LEU A 43 -2.66 -7.18 -13.57
N PRO A 44 -1.51 -6.70 -14.09
CA PRO A 44 -0.23 -7.28 -13.70
C PRO A 44 0.06 -7.17 -12.20
N ASP A 45 -0.29 -6.05 -11.55
CA ASP A 45 -0.13 -5.86 -10.10
C ASP A 45 -0.95 -6.94 -9.32
N PHE A 46 -2.18 -7.20 -9.76
CA PHE A 46 -3.03 -8.23 -9.16
C PHE A 46 -2.45 -9.64 -9.35
N ILE A 47 -1.96 -9.95 -10.56
CA ILE A 47 -1.35 -11.24 -10.86
C ILE A 47 -0.03 -11.43 -10.07
N ALA A 48 0.76 -10.35 -9.91
CA ALA A 48 1.94 -10.36 -9.05
C ALA A 48 1.56 -10.71 -7.61
N GLY A 49 0.47 -10.17 -7.08
CA GLY A 49 -0.08 -10.55 -5.77
C GLY A 49 -0.45 -12.03 -5.68
N MET A 50 -1.09 -12.60 -6.72
CA MET A 50 -1.40 -14.03 -6.78
C MET A 50 -0.14 -14.91 -6.81
N LEU A 51 0.90 -14.51 -7.55
CA LEU A 51 2.20 -15.19 -7.56
C LEU A 51 2.86 -15.10 -6.18
N LEU A 52 2.80 -13.92 -5.55
CA LEU A 52 3.36 -13.67 -4.24
C LEU A 52 2.72 -14.56 -3.18
N PHE A 53 1.40 -14.76 -3.24
CA PHE A 53 0.70 -15.68 -2.36
C PHE A 53 1.20 -17.12 -2.50
N ARG A 54 1.52 -17.59 -3.72
CA ARG A 54 2.12 -18.92 -3.91
C ARG A 54 3.52 -19.04 -3.31
N LEU A 55 4.33 -17.98 -3.45
CA LEU A 55 5.64 -17.93 -2.80
C LEU A 55 5.48 -17.95 -1.28
N TYR A 56 4.52 -17.19 -0.75
CA TYR A 56 4.19 -17.21 0.67
C TYR A 56 3.80 -18.61 1.16
N GLU A 57 2.86 -19.31 0.49
CA GLU A 57 2.47 -20.69 0.85
C GLU A 57 3.69 -21.62 0.92
N TYR A 58 4.60 -21.50 -0.05
CA TYR A 58 5.82 -22.29 -0.08
C TYR A 58 6.73 -21.98 1.13
N PHE A 59 7.02 -20.70 1.38
CA PHE A 59 7.92 -20.29 2.46
C PHE A 59 7.32 -20.44 3.86
N GLN A 60 6.00 -20.34 4.01
CA GLN A 60 5.32 -20.48 5.30
C GLN A 60 5.52 -21.88 5.90
N THR A 61 5.66 -22.91 5.05
CA THR A 61 5.91 -24.30 5.48
C THR A 61 7.37 -24.58 5.86
N LYS A 62 8.28 -23.61 5.67
CA LYS A 62 9.70 -23.76 5.98
C LYS A 62 10.00 -23.29 7.40
N ASP A 63 10.91 -23.98 8.06
CA ASP A 63 11.44 -23.58 9.36
C ASP A 63 12.42 -22.41 9.20
N ILE A 64 11.88 -21.20 9.13
CA ILE A 64 12.65 -19.96 9.06
C ILE A 64 12.98 -19.52 10.49
N THR A 65 14.27 -19.40 10.80
CA THR A 65 14.73 -18.92 12.10
C THR A 65 14.52 -17.41 12.25
N LEU A 66 14.52 -16.91 13.49
CA LEU A 66 14.40 -15.47 13.78
C LEU A 66 15.46 -14.63 13.04
N LEU A 67 16.69 -15.13 12.96
CA LEU A 67 17.79 -14.45 12.27
C LEU A 67 17.51 -14.36 10.76
N GLN A 68 17.15 -15.47 10.13
CA GLN A 68 16.83 -15.50 8.69
C GLN A 68 15.64 -14.59 8.36
N GLY A 69 14.57 -14.64 9.17
CA GLY A 69 13.42 -13.75 9.01
C GLY A 69 13.80 -12.27 9.17
N SER A 70 14.63 -11.94 10.15
CA SER A 70 15.09 -10.57 10.37
C SER A 70 16.00 -10.06 9.25
N ILE A 71 16.88 -10.92 8.73
CA ILE A 71 17.70 -10.60 7.55
C ILE A 71 16.81 -10.33 6.34
N LEU A 72 15.80 -11.17 6.09
CA LEU A 72 14.84 -10.97 5.01
C LEU A 72 14.09 -9.63 5.15
N GLU A 73 13.65 -9.29 6.36
CA GLU A 73 12.93 -8.04 6.64
C GLU A 73 13.83 -6.83 6.43
N VAL A 74 15.03 -6.84 7.00
CA VAL A 74 15.98 -5.73 6.87
C VAL A 74 16.42 -5.57 5.41
N LEU A 75 16.75 -6.65 4.71
CA LEU A 75 17.15 -6.58 3.30
C LEU A 75 16.01 -6.08 2.41
N SER A 76 14.77 -6.53 2.63
CA SER A 76 13.64 -6.07 1.84
C SER A 76 13.36 -4.57 2.07
N VAL A 77 13.43 -4.10 3.32
CA VAL A 77 13.28 -2.67 3.65
C VAL A 77 14.41 -1.83 3.08
N VAL A 78 15.68 -2.25 3.24
CA VAL A 78 16.84 -1.54 2.71
C VAL A 78 16.78 -1.48 1.18
N PHE A 79 16.40 -2.58 0.52
CA PHE A 79 16.24 -2.62 -0.92
C PHE A 79 15.10 -1.72 -1.40
N PHE A 80 13.95 -1.73 -0.70
CA PHE A 80 12.85 -0.81 -0.98
C PHE A 80 13.28 0.65 -0.82
N LEU A 81 13.97 1.00 0.28
CA LEU A 81 14.45 2.36 0.53
C LEU A 81 15.46 2.81 -0.52
N PHE A 82 16.38 1.94 -0.92
CA PHE A 82 17.34 2.22 -1.99
C PHE A 82 16.63 2.57 -3.29
N LEU A 83 15.67 1.74 -3.74
CA LEU A 83 14.90 2.01 -4.95
C LEU A 83 13.99 3.23 -4.80
N TYR A 84 13.42 3.47 -3.63
CA TYR A 84 12.59 4.63 -3.36
C TYR A 84 13.40 5.93 -3.46
N LEU A 85 14.59 5.99 -2.88
CA LEU A 85 15.48 7.15 -2.96
C LEU A 85 15.97 7.39 -4.40
N TYR A 86 16.23 6.32 -5.15
CA TYR A 86 16.60 6.40 -6.56
C TYR A 86 15.41 6.72 -7.50
N ALA A 87 14.17 6.72 -7.00
CA ALA A 87 12.99 6.90 -7.83
C ALA A 87 12.92 8.28 -8.52
N SER A 88 13.66 9.29 -8.05
CA SER A 88 13.72 10.61 -8.71
C SER A 88 14.19 10.52 -10.15
N GLU A 89 15.17 9.66 -10.42
CA GLU A 89 15.83 9.49 -11.73
C GLU A 89 14.99 8.64 -12.70
N VAL A 90 13.93 8.00 -12.21
CA VAL A 90 13.12 7.08 -13.01
C VAL A 90 11.94 7.83 -13.65
N PRO A 91 11.63 7.61 -14.95
CA PRO A 91 10.49 8.24 -15.58
C PRO A 91 9.18 8.00 -14.81
N LYS A 92 8.32 9.03 -14.74
CA LYS A 92 7.06 8.98 -13.98
C LYS A 92 6.16 7.81 -14.39
N VAL A 93 6.19 7.44 -15.67
CA VAL A 93 5.39 6.35 -16.24
C VAL A 93 5.61 5.03 -15.47
N TYR A 94 6.87 4.65 -15.27
CA TYR A 94 7.23 3.38 -14.63
C TYR A 94 6.98 3.41 -13.12
N ARG A 95 7.18 4.57 -12.49
CA ARG A 95 6.92 4.80 -11.06
C ARG A 95 5.46 4.59 -10.68
N TYR A 96 4.52 4.80 -11.59
CA TYR A 96 3.12 4.59 -11.28
C TYR A 96 2.72 3.13 -11.16
N SER A 97 3.52 2.18 -11.64
CA SER A 97 3.19 0.75 -11.66
C SER A 97 4.44 -0.12 -11.49
N CYS A 98 5.07 -0.53 -12.60
CA CYS A 98 6.04 -1.62 -12.62
C CYS A 98 7.29 -1.43 -11.73
N TYR A 99 7.74 -0.19 -11.51
CA TYR A 99 8.95 0.08 -10.75
C TYR A 99 8.89 -0.50 -9.33
N TYR A 100 7.71 -0.50 -8.72
CA TYR A 100 7.52 -0.93 -7.34
C TYR A 100 7.14 -2.40 -7.18
N TRP A 101 6.88 -3.14 -8.26
CA TRP A 101 6.44 -4.54 -8.16
C TRP A 101 7.40 -5.40 -7.35
N LEU A 102 8.69 -5.38 -7.70
CA LEU A 102 9.68 -6.19 -7.01
C LEU A 102 9.92 -5.75 -5.56
N PRO A 103 10.27 -4.49 -5.26
CA PRO A 103 10.59 -4.10 -3.88
C PRO A 103 9.38 -4.21 -2.96
N VAL A 104 8.17 -3.85 -3.41
CA VAL A 104 6.97 -3.99 -2.59
C VAL A 104 6.63 -5.46 -2.36
N SER A 105 6.77 -6.32 -3.38
CA SER A 105 6.55 -7.76 -3.21
C SER A 105 7.49 -8.38 -2.18
N LEU A 106 8.77 -7.98 -2.18
CA LEU A 106 9.75 -8.46 -1.20
C LEU A 106 9.39 -8.03 0.23
N VAL A 107 9.01 -6.76 0.42
CA VAL A 107 8.53 -6.26 1.72
C VAL A 107 7.30 -7.04 2.17
N LEU A 108 6.28 -7.15 1.31
CA LEU A 108 5.05 -7.87 1.63
C LEU A 108 5.31 -9.34 2.00
N LEU A 109 6.11 -10.05 1.20
CA LEU A 109 6.47 -11.44 1.49
C LEU A 109 7.20 -11.55 2.83
N SER A 110 8.19 -10.69 3.07
CA SER A 110 8.98 -10.75 4.29
C SER A 110 8.16 -10.52 5.55
N PHE A 111 7.31 -9.50 5.57
CA PHE A 111 6.47 -9.19 6.72
C PHE A 111 5.29 -10.15 6.87
N SER A 112 4.79 -10.74 5.78
CA SER A 112 3.71 -11.74 5.83
C SER A 112 4.11 -13.01 6.58
N LEU A 113 5.40 -13.38 6.56
CA LEU A 113 5.92 -14.55 7.29
C LEU A 113 5.95 -14.32 8.81
N GLN A 114 5.97 -13.06 9.26
CA GLN A 114 5.99 -12.67 10.69
C GLN A 114 7.12 -13.32 11.52
N LYS A 115 8.26 -13.66 10.88
CA LYS A 115 9.37 -14.38 11.53
C LYS A 115 10.50 -13.50 12.05
N GLY A 116 10.58 -12.22 11.68
CA GLY A 116 11.67 -11.34 12.07
C GLY A 116 11.35 -10.37 13.21
N ILE A 117 12.39 -9.63 13.63
CA ILE A 117 12.32 -8.67 14.75
C ILE A 117 11.45 -7.46 14.39
N LEU A 118 11.49 -6.97 13.14
CA LEU A 118 10.66 -5.82 12.74
C LEU A 118 9.19 -6.21 12.74
N SER A 119 8.85 -7.42 12.29
CA SER A 119 7.49 -7.94 12.41
C SER A 119 7.01 -7.99 13.87
N ARG A 120 7.86 -8.41 14.82
CA ARG A 120 7.50 -8.41 16.25
C ARG A 120 7.29 -7.02 16.81
N LEU A 121 8.12 -6.06 16.43
CA LEU A 121 7.99 -4.66 16.83
C LEU A 121 6.69 -4.06 16.30
N LEU A 122 6.39 -4.26 15.01
CA LEU A 122 5.19 -3.75 14.34
C LEU A 122 3.90 -4.42 14.84
N SER A 123 3.99 -5.66 15.35
CA SER A 123 2.87 -6.39 15.95
C SER A 123 2.43 -5.85 17.32
N ASN A 124 3.03 -4.75 17.81
CA ASN A 124 2.59 -4.10 19.04
C ASN A 124 1.14 -3.59 18.88
N ARG A 125 0.29 -3.87 19.88
CA ARG A 125 -1.15 -3.51 19.92
C ARG A 125 -1.44 -2.06 19.53
N PHE A 126 -0.55 -1.11 19.86
CA PHE A 126 -0.74 0.29 19.54
C PHE A 126 -0.52 0.58 18.05
N LEU A 127 0.51 -0.02 17.45
CA LEU A 127 0.80 0.11 16.02
C LEU A 127 -0.25 -0.60 15.17
N VAL A 128 -0.69 -1.79 15.59
CA VAL A 128 -1.77 -2.53 14.92
C VAL A 128 -3.07 -1.72 14.95
N LYS A 129 -3.48 -1.17 16.10
CA LYS A 129 -4.65 -0.28 16.18
C LYS A 129 -4.48 0.97 15.32
N GLY A 130 -3.29 1.56 15.27
CA GLY A 130 -2.99 2.67 14.36
C GLY A 130 -3.19 2.29 12.90
N GLY A 131 -2.77 1.09 12.51
CA GLY A 131 -3.00 0.50 11.19
C GLY A 131 -4.49 0.30 10.89
N GLU A 132 -5.28 -0.21 11.84
CA GLU A 132 -6.74 -0.36 11.68
C GLU A 132 -7.44 0.97 11.43
N ILE A 133 -7.05 2.04 12.13
CA ILE A 133 -7.64 3.37 11.97
C ILE A 133 -7.12 4.08 10.70
N SER A 134 -5.96 3.66 10.16
CA SER A 134 -5.30 4.33 9.04
C SER A 134 -6.18 4.41 7.77
N TYR A 135 -7.06 3.42 7.55
CA TYR A 135 -7.99 3.45 6.44
C TYR A 135 -9.06 4.55 6.61
N SER A 136 -9.70 4.60 7.78
CA SER A 136 -10.62 5.67 8.15
C SER A 136 -9.94 7.05 8.07
N PHE A 137 -8.69 7.16 8.53
CA PHE A 137 -7.87 8.37 8.40
C PHE A 137 -7.65 8.77 6.94
N TYR A 138 -7.28 7.82 6.09
CA TYR A 138 -7.07 8.06 4.66
C TYR A 138 -8.33 8.61 3.98
N LEU A 139 -9.52 8.11 4.33
CA LEU A 139 -10.77 8.60 3.74
C LEU A 139 -11.13 10.03 4.20
N ILE A 140 -10.90 10.34 5.48
CA ILE A 140 -11.42 11.56 6.10
C ILE A 140 -10.44 12.73 5.97
N HIS A 141 -9.12 12.48 6.05
CA HIS A 141 -8.13 13.55 6.17
C HIS A 141 -8.20 14.56 5.02
N LEU A 142 -8.31 14.10 3.77
CA LEU A 142 -8.31 14.98 2.60
C LEU A 142 -9.55 15.90 2.60
N PHE A 143 -10.71 15.36 2.95
CA PHE A 143 -11.95 16.13 3.06
C PHE A 143 -11.84 17.23 4.13
N VAL A 144 -11.31 16.89 5.31
CA VAL A 144 -11.10 17.85 6.40
C VAL A 144 -10.10 18.93 6.02
N LEU A 145 -8.97 18.56 5.42
CA LEU A 145 -7.92 19.51 5.01
C LEU A 145 -8.42 20.49 3.94
N LEU A 146 -9.16 20.00 2.94
CA LEU A 146 -9.74 20.86 1.90
C LEU A 146 -10.79 21.81 2.48
N SER A 147 -11.67 21.32 3.35
CA SER A 147 -12.70 22.12 4.00
C SER A 147 -12.08 23.23 4.88
N TYR A 148 -11.03 22.90 5.62
CA TYR A 148 -10.28 23.88 6.40
C TYR A 148 -9.60 24.91 5.51
N ALA A 149 -8.96 24.49 4.42
CA ALA A 149 -8.29 25.38 3.49
C ALA A 149 -9.24 26.37 2.81
N GLU A 150 -10.48 25.96 2.52
CA GLU A 150 -11.53 26.86 2.02
C GLU A 150 -12.00 27.84 3.09
N TRP A 151 -12.29 27.37 4.30
CA TRP A 151 -12.71 28.21 5.43
C TRP A 151 -11.67 29.29 5.76
N GLN A 152 -10.38 28.92 5.77
CA GLN A 152 -9.27 29.82 6.05
C GLN A 152 -9.13 30.94 5.01
N LYS A 153 -9.59 30.75 3.76
CA LYS A 153 -9.59 31.82 2.74
C LYS A 153 -10.60 32.91 3.05
N THR A 154 -11.73 32.54 3.64
CA THR A 154 -12.85 33.44 3.98
C THR A 154 -12.80 33.97 5.40
N ALA A 155 -12.02 33.33 6.28
CA ALA A 155 -11.89 33.74 7.67
C ALA A 155 -11.02 35.00 7.80
N ASP A 156 -11.52 35.98 8.56
CA ASP A 156 -10.81 37.23 8.84
C ASP A 156 -9.56 37.00 9.72
N MET A 157 -9.64 35.97 10.57
CA MET A 157 -8.52 35.51 11.39
C MET A 157 -7.78 34.34 10.75
N LYS A 158 -6.56 34.59 10.28
CA LYS A 158 -5.68 33.54 9.78
C LYS A 158 -4.92 32.88 10.92
N ILE A 159 -5.28 31.63 11.23
CA ILE A 159 -4.52 30.78 12.15
C ILE A 159 -3.16 30.42 11.50
N ALA A 160 -2.08 30.51 12.26
CA ALA A 160 -0.75 30.15 11.79
C ALA A 160 -0.63 28.64 11.51
N TRP A 161 0.13 28.28 10.45
CA TRP A 161 0.22 26.91 9.96
C TRP A 161 0.71 25.91 11.03
N TYR A 162 1.71 26.29 11.83
CA TYR A 162 2.30 25.47 12.88
C TYR A 162 1.34 25.20 14.05
N VAL A 163 0.27 26.00 14.20
CA VAL A 163 -0.81 25.77 15.17
C VAL A 163 -1.92 24.93 14.52
N SER A 164 -2.32 25.27 13.31
CA SER A 164 -3.41 24.59 12.60
C SER A 164 -3.11 23.12 12.31
N ILE A 165 -1.89 22.77 11.90
CA ILE A 165 -1.53 21.40 11.51
C ILE A 165 -1.67 20.41 12.67
N PRO A 166 -1.09 20.65 13.88
CA PRO A 166 -1.29 19.76 15.02
C PRO A 166 -2.76 19.61 15.42
N ILE A 167 -3.53 20.71 15.41
CA ILE A 167 -4.95 20.69 15.75
C ILE A 167 -5.74 19.84 14.75
N LEU A 168 -5.53 20.06 13.45
CA LEU A 168 -6.17 19.29 12.40
C LEU A 168 -5.78 17.82 12.48
N PHE A 169 -4.50 17.53 12.74
CA PHE A 169 -4.04 16.15 12.88
C PHE A 169 -4.75 15.41 14.02
N VAL A 170 -4.83 16.03 15.21
CA VAL A 170 -5.56 15.46 16.36
C VAL A 170 -7.05 15.32 16.02
N PHE A 171 -7.65 16.33 15.40
CA PHE A 171 -9.05 16.31 15.01
C PHE A 171 -9.36 15.20 14.01
N ILE A 172 -8.53 15.01 12.98
CA ILE A 172 -8.67 13.93 12.00
C ILE A 172 -8.51 12.57 12.69
N ILE A 173 -7.55 12.40 13.60
CA ILE A 173 -7.41 11.15 14.37
C ILE A 173 -8.69 10.85 15.15
N LEU A 174 -9.26 11.84 15.84
CA LEU A 174 -10.50 11.68 16.61
C LEU A 174 -11.67 11.29 15.70
N LEU A 175 -11.85 11.97 14.57
CA LEU A 175 -12.88 11.60 13.59
C LEU A 175 -12.67 10.20 13.01
N SER A 176 -11.41 9.83 12.75
CA SER A 176 -11.07 8.51 12.22
C SER A 176 -11.35 7.40 13.24
N LEU A 177 -11.07 7.65 14.52
CA LEU A 177 -11.43 6.75 15.62
C LEU A 177 -12.95 6.55 15.72
N LEU A 178 -13.73 7.63 15.63
CA LEU A 178 -15.19 7.57 15.63
C LEU A 178 -15.70 6.78 14.42
N SER A 179 -15.22 7.10 13.21
CA SER A 179 -15.60 6.40 11.98
C SER A 179 -15.30 4.90 12.06
N TYR A 180 -14.09 4.55 12.52
CA TYR A 180 -13.67 3.16 12.69
C TYR A 180 -14.59 2.39 13.63
N GLN A 181 -14.94 2.98 14.79
CA GLN A 181 -15.74 2.32 15.81
C GLN A 181 -17.22 2.18 15.42
N TYR A 182 -17.81 3.22 14.82
CA TYR A 182 -19.25 3.29 14.55
C TYR A 182 -19.66 2.80 13.15
N PHE A 183 -18.77 2.83 12.17
CA PHE A 183 -19.09 2.43 10.79
C PHE A 183 -18.26 1.22 10.34
N GLU A 184 -16.94 1.34 10.36
CA GLU A 184 -16.06 0.33 9.76
C GLU A 184 -16.16 -1.03 10.47
N ARG A 185 -15.99 -1.04 11.80
CA ARG A 185 -16.06 -2.27 12.61
C ARG A 185 -17.43 -2.97 12.55
N PRO A 186 -18.59 -2.29 12.70
CA PRO A 186 -19.88 -2.98 12.61
C PRO A 186 -20.22 -3.44 11.20
N MET A 187 -19.87 -2.69 10.15
CA MET A 187 -20.11 -3.11 8.78
C MET A 187 -19.28 -4.34 8.41
N ASN A 188 -18.00 -4.36 8.78
CA ASN A 188 -17.13 -5.52 8.54
C ASN A 188 -17.67 -6.79 9.23
N ARG A 189 -18.23 -6.65 10.45
CA ARG A 189 -18.93 -7.75 11.13
C ARG A 189 -20.15 -8.25 10.36
N LYS A 190 -21.01 -7.33 9.88
CA LYS A 190 -22.20 -7.70 9.09
C LYS A 190 -21.83 -8.42 7.78
N VAL A 191 -20.82 -7.92 7.06
CA VAL A 191 -20.35 -8.54 5.81
C VAL A 191 -19.83 -9.96 6.05
N LYS A 192 -19.04 -10.17 7.11
CA LYS A 192 -18.56 -11.51 7.47
C LYS A 192 -19.68 -12.48 7.84
N GLN A 193 -20.76 -12.00 8.43
CA GLN A 193 -21.95 -12.83 8.73
C GLN A 193 -22.79 -13.16 7.47
N LEU A 194 -22.69 -12.36 6.42
CA LEU A 194 -23.42 -12.62 5.16
C LEU A 194 -22.66 -13.56 4.21
N LEU A 195 -21.33 -13.57 4.31
CA LEU A 195 -20.44 -14.35 3.43
C LEU A 195 -19.90 -15.64 4.07
N GLY A 196 -20.17 -15.87 5.36
CA GLY A 196 -19.82 -17.08 6.10
C GLY A 196 -21.06 -17.81 6.58
#